data_AF-A0A9X8M6U9-F1
#
_entry.id   AF-A0A9X8M6U9-F1
#
_cell.length_a   1.000
_cell.length_b   1.000
_cell.length_c   1.000
_cell.angle_alpha   90.00
_cell.angle_beta   90.00
_cell.angle_gamma   90.00
#
_symmetry.space_group_name_H-M   'P 1'
#
loop_
_entity.id
_entity.type
_entity.pdbx_description
1 polymer ?
#
loop_
_entity_poly.entity_id
_entity_poly.type
_entity_poly.pdbx_seq_one_letter_code
_entity_poly.pdbx_strand_id
1 'polypeptide(L)'
;MLKRGVMLLFFILSISTFSMVTHAANSSEYVNQSFYGYKEPSFTSAKTNGGSEYGAQNVGVVEKRDNGWWKIETWEGPVWINLNGEERVMGDFYAYDEPSFSSKVANAGAKYGRQTFRIVDGKTDGWLKFKTWEGDKWMNPHETDSGSSKYQMPIKNPNVSSWYGSRWGTVHKGIDFSAAKGTPIMASKSGTVEFAGFGVRGQGFGGYGNAVVIRHEDGLWTLYGHMDSILTTVGAHVQQGQVIGKVGSTGDSTGNHLHFEIKNQYIGGQVDPKPYLPF
;
A
#
# COMPACT_ATOMS: atom_id res chain seq x y z
N MET A 1 -25.32 -11.90 -52.90
CA MET A 1 -25.70 -11.32 -51.59
C MET A 1 -24.42 -11.01 -50.84
N LEU A 2 -23.96 -9.76 -50.84
CA LEU A 2 -22.79 -9.32 -50.06
C LEU A 2 -23.30 -8.25 -49.07
N LYS A 3 -23.42 -8.62 -47.79
CA LYS A 3 -23.86 -7.70 -46.72
C LYS A 3 -22.67 -6.83 -46.29
N ARG A 4 -22.90 -5.52 -46.33
CA ARG A 4 -22.04 -4.45 -45.80
C ARG A 4 -21.87 -4.60 -44.28
N GLY A 5 -20.63 -4.48 -43.80
CA GLY A 5 -20.32 -4.22 -42.39
C GLY A 5 -19.66 -2.84 -42.29
N VAL A 6 -20.38 -1.85 -41.78
CA VAL A 6 -19.83 -0.54 -41.42
C VAL A 6 -19.20 -0.69 -40.04
N MET A 7 -17.88 -0.57 -39.96
CA MET A 7 -17.14 -0.56 -38.71
C MET A 7 -17.14 0.88 -38.17
N LEU A 8 -17.94 1.13 -37.15
CA LEU A 8 -18.01 2.42 -36.45
C LEU A 8 -16.77 2.53 -35.54
N LEU A 9 -15.79 3.33 -35.94
CA LEU A 9 -14.63 3.66 -35.11
C LEU A 9 -15.07 4.69 -34.05
N PHE A 10 -15.19 4.25 -32.79
CA PHE A 10 -15.32 5.17 -31.66
C PHE A 10 -13.95 5.79 -31.37
N PHE A 11 -13.74 7.02 -31.81
CA PHE A 11 -12.62 7.84 -31.33
C PHE A 11 -12.92 8.21 -29.87
N ILE A 12 -12.21 7.58 -28.94
CA ILE A 12 -12.16 8.01 -27.55
C ILE A 12 -11.35 9.30 -27.53
N LEU A 13 -12.04 10.45 -27.45
CA LEU A 13 -11.40 11.73 -27.17
C LEU A 13 -10.90 11.69 -25.72
N SER A 14 -9.62 11.41 -25.53
CA SER A 14 -8.95 11.68 -24.26
C SER A 14 -8.92 13.19 -24.07
N ILE A 15 -9.84 13.72 -23.26
CA ILE A 15 -9.75 15.10 -22.77
C ILE A 15 -8.58 15.11 -21.78
N SER A 16 -7.39 15.34 -22.30
CA SER A 16 -6.26 15.76 -21.48
C SER A 16 -6.58 17.15 -20.97
N THR A 17 -7.02 17.25 -19.71
CA THR A 17 -7.11 18.54 -19.03
C THR A 17 -5.70 19.11 -18.97
N PHE A 18 -5.41 20.07 -19.85
CA PHE A 18 -4.26 20.94 -19.69
C PHE A 18 -4.54 21.79 -18.44
N SER A 19 -3.84 21.51 -17.35
CA SER A 19 -3.78 22.44 -16.22
C SER A 19 -3.09 23.71 -16.72
N MET A 20 -3.84 24.81 -16.84
CA MET A 20 -3.24 26.10 -17.10
C MET A 20 -2.45 26.52 -15.87
N VAL A 21 -1.12 26.60 -16.00
CA VAL A 21 -0.27 27.22 -14.99
C VAL A 21 -0.28 28.72 -15.27
N THR A 22 -1.15 29.46 -14.58
CA THR A 22 -1.05 30.92 -14.55
C THR A 22 0.07 31.30 -13.57
N HIS A 23 1.16 31.87 -14.08
CA HIS A 23 2.19 32.48 -13.24
C HIS A 23 1.61 33.76 -12.65
N ALA A 24 1.12 33.70 -11.41
CA ALA A 24 0.75 34.90 -10.67
C ALA A 24 2.04 35.68 -10.37
N ALA A 25 2.06 36.98 -10.67
CA ALA A 25 3.05 37.88 -10.10
C ALA A 25 2.97 37.76 -8.57
N ASN A 26 4.11 37.62 -7.86
CA ASN A 26 4.18 37.47 -6.41
C ASN A 26 3.18 38.40 -5.70
N SER A 27 2.05 37.85 -5.28
CA SER A 27 0.96 38.58 -4.65
C SER A 27 0.86 38.18 -3.19
N SER A 28 0.78 39.17 -2.30
CA SER A 28 0.53 38.90 -0.88
C SER A 28 -0.96 38.68 -0.65
N GLU A 29 -1.32 37.62 0.06
CA GLU A 29 -2.70 37.33 0.44
C GLU A 29 -2.82 37.02 1.93
N TYR A 30 -3.89 37.51 2.56
CA TYR A 30 -4.16 37.21 3.96
C TYR A 30 -4.91 35.90 4.11
N VAL A 31 -4.31 34.93 4.81
CA VAL A 31 -4.93 33.66 5.19
C VAL A 31 -5.47 33.80 6.61
N ASN A 32 -6.80 33.74 6.76
CA ASN A 32 -7.50 34.01 8.02
C ASN A 32 -7.72 32.78 8.91
N GLN A 33 -6.96 31.71 8.70
CA GLN A 33 -7.05 30.46 9.46
C GLN A 33 -5.66 29.85 9.62
N SER A 34 -5.51 28.92 10.56
CA SER A 34 -4.30 28.10 10.64
C SER A 34 -4.22 27.10 9.48
N PHE A 35 -3.02 26.74 9.06
CA PHE A 35 -2.81 25.80 7.95
C PHE A 35 -1.51 25.00 8.10
N TYR A 36 -1.49 23.79 7.53
CA TYR A 36 -0.27 23.02 7.38
C TYR A 36 0.46 23.38 6.09
N GLY A 37 1.79 23.34 6.16
CA GLY A 37 2.65 23.34 4.99
C GLY A 37 3.15 21.94 4.64
N TYR A 38 3.34 21.69 3.35
CA TYR A 38 3.73 20.41 2.77
C TYR A 38 4.92 20.62 1.82
N LYS A 39 5.86 19.67 1.78
CA LYS A 39 7.01 19.71 0.86
C LYS A 39 6.61 19.55 -0.61
N GLU A 40 5.58 18.76 -0.88
CA GLU A 40 4.98 18.53 -2.19
C GLU A 40 3.48 18.84 -2.13
N PRO A 41 2.80 19.13 -3.27
CA PRO A 41 1.37 19.41 -3.32
C PRO A 41 0.55 18.12 -3.15
N SER A 42 0.67 17.49 -1.98
CA SER A 42 0.01 16.26 -1.58
C SER A 42 -0.17 16.22 -0.07
N PHE A 43 -1.34 15.78 0.38
CA PHE A 43 -1.65 15.59 1.81
C PHE A 43 -0.81 14.48 2.47
N THR A 44 -0.23 13.57 1.69
CA THR A 44 0.68 12.52 2.19
C THR A 44 2.16 12.93 2.11
N SER A 45 2.45 14.16 1.68
CA SER A 45 3.80 14.72 1.76
C SER A 45 4.19 14.96 3.21
N ALA A 46 5.50 14.90 3.50
CA ALA A 46 6.03 15.38 4.76
C ALA A 46 5.59 16.85 4.99
N LYS A 47 5.14 17.12 6.22
CA LYS A 47 4.80 18.47 6.67
C LYS A 47 6.05 19.31 6.92
N THR A 48 5.96 20.62 6.72
CA THR A 48 7.00 21.61 7.06
C THR A 48 6.81 22.13 8.48
N ASN A 49 7.61 23.12 8.94
CA ASN A 49 7.50 23.72 10.27
C ASN A 49 7.47 22.70 11.42
N GLY A 50 8.32 21.66 11.33
CA GLY A 50 8.36 20.57 12.32
C GLY A 50 7.06 19.76 12.47
N GLY A 51 6.13 19.88 11.51
CA GLY A 51 4.81 19.26 11.58
C GLY A 51 3.73 20.10 12.26
N SER A 52 4.05 21.32 12.71
CA SER A 52 3.11 22.25 13.32
C SER A 52 2.42 23.15 12.30
N GLU A 53 1.21 23.58 12.61
CA GLU A 53 0.48 24.56 11.80
C GLU A 53 1.16 25.92 11.82
N TYR A 54 1.06 26.62 10.70
CA TYR A 54 1.23 28.06 10.64
C TYR A 54 -0.07 28.72 11.11
N GLY A 55 0.02 29.76 11.94
CA GLY A 55 -1.14 30.57 12.29
C GLY A 55 -1.62 31.46 11.13
N ALA A 56 -2.79 32.07 11.29
CA ALA A 56 -3.33 33.05 10.34
C ALA A 56 -2.34 34.20 10.10
N GLN A 57 -2.03 34.50 8.84
CA GLN A 57 -1.01 35.47 8.45
C GLN A 57 -1.11 35.87 6.98
N ASN A 58 -0.39 36.92 6.60
CA ASN A 58 -0.13 37.23 5.18
C ASN A 58 0.91 36.26 4.60
N VAL A 59 0.64 35.72 3.41
CA VAL A 59 1.53 34.82 2.69
C VAL A 59 1.87 35.38 1.32
N GLY A 60 3.14 35.24 0.91
CA GLY A 60 3.55 35.54 -0.46
C GLY A 60 3.19 34.37 -1.37
N VAL A 61 2.25 34.56 -2.28
CA VAL A 61 1.78 33.52 -3.20
C VAL A 61 2.66 33.48 -4.45
N VAL A 62 3.23 32.31 -4.73
CA VAL A 62 4.06 32.01 -5.91
C VAL A 62 3.23 31.34 -7.00
N GLU A 63 2.37 30.40 -6.62
CA GLU A 63 1.57 29.61 -7.55
C GLU A 63 0.22 29.26 -6.90
N LYS A 64 -0.85 29.24 -7.70
CA LYS A 64 -2.14 28.66 -7.32
C LYS A 64 -2.59 27.67 -8.37
N ARG A 65 -3.07 26.51 -7.91
CA ARG A 65 -3.66 25.47 -8.75
C ARG A 65 -5.15 25.39 -8.53
N ASP A 66 -5.87 25.00 -9.58
CA ASP A 66 -7.34 24.86 -9.56
C ASP A 66 -7.85 23.82 -8.56
N ASN A 67 -7.00 22.85 -8.19
CA ASN A 67 -7.30 21.83 -7.19
C ASN A 67 -7.06 22.29 -5.73
N GLY A 68 -6.82 23.59 -5.51
CA GLY A 68 -6.71 24.20 -4.18
C GLY A 68 -5.29 24.26 -3.62
N TRP A 69 -4.30 23.67 -4.29
CA TRP A 69 -2.90 23.73 -3.86
C TRP A 69 -2.26 25.07 -4.22
N TRP A 70 -1.70 25.74 -3.22
CA TRP A 70 -0.96 26.98 -3.39
C TRP A 70 0.48 26.76 -3.01
N LYS A 71 1.40 27.35 -3.78
CA LYS A 71 2.81 27.45 -3.39
C LYS A 71 3.03 28.83 -2.81
N ILE A 72 3.53 28.90 -1.58
CA ILE A 72 3.81 30.15 -0.87
C ILE A 72 5.29 30.24 -0.49
N GLU A 73 5.79 31.47 -0.36
CA GLU A 73 7.11 31.72 0.25
C GLU A 73 7.00 31.75 1.77
N THR A 74 7.92 31.04 2.43
CA THR A 74 8.11 31.09 3.87
C THR A 74 9.61 31.28 4.17
N TRP A 75 9.96 31.50 5.44
CA TRP A 75 11.36 31.58 5.86
C TRP A 75 12.12 30.25 5.70
N GLU A 76 11.42 29.11 5.62
CA GLU A 76 12.00 27.79 5.31
C GLU A 76 12.18 27.56 3.79
N GLY A 77 11.78 28.54 2.97
CA GLY A 77 11.69 28.42 1.51
C GLY A 77 10.25 28.19 1.02
N PRO A 78 10.07 27.81 -0.25
CA PRO A 78 8.75 27.59 -0.82
C PRO A 78 8.04 26.37 -0.22
N VAL A 79 6.78 26.53 0.15
CA VAL A 79 5.96 25.50 0.81
C VAL A 79 4.61 25.37 0.09
N TRP A 80 4.08 24.15 0.01
CA TRP A 80 2.73 23.91 -0.50
C TRP A 80 1.70 23.95 0.62
N ILE A 81 0.57 24.61 0.38
CA ILE A 81 -0.56 24.68 1.31
C ILE A 81 -1.85 24.31 0.57
N ASN A 82 -2.83 23.77 1.30
CA ASN A 82 -4.19 23.59 0.80
C ASN A 82 -5.16 23.99 1.92
N LEU A 83 -5.88 25.09 1.71
CA LEU A 83 -6.67 25.75 2.75
C LEU A 83 -8.08 25.16 2.91
N ASN A 84 -8.62 24.59 1.84
CA ASN A 84 -10.03 24.21 1.77
C ASN A 84 -10.25 22.71 1.56
N GLY A 85 -9.17 21.96 1.40
CA GLY A 85 -9.20 20.58 0.96
C GLY A 85 -9.27 20.44 -0.56
N GLU A 86 -9.14 19.20 -1.02
CA GLU A 86 -9.21 18.80 -2.42
C GLU A 86 -10.40 17.84 -2.62
N GLU A 87 -11.28 18.15 -3.56
CA GLU A 87 -12.36 17.24 -3.95
C GLU A 87 -11.78 16.10 -4.80
N ARG A 88 -12.06 14.86 -4.40
CA ARG A 88 -11.53 13.67 -5.07
C ARG A 88 -12.61 12.61 -5.22
N VAL A 89 -12.76 12.07 -6.43
CA VAL A 89 -13.59 10.88 -6.66
C VAL A 89 -12.83 9.68 -6.12
N MET A 90 -13.44 8.97 -5.18
CA MET A 90 -12.88 7.77 -4.57
C MET A 90 -13.72 6.56 -4.94
N GLY A 91 -13.10 5.38 -4.98
CA GLY A 91 -13.78 4.09 -5.15
C GLY A 91 -14.46 3.63 -3.87
N ASP A 92 -14.63 2.33 -3.73
CA ASP A 92 -15.17 1.75 -2.50
C ASP A 92 -14.04 1.58 -1.47
N PHE A 93 -14.25 2.00 -0.21
CA PHE A 93 -13.23 1.89 0.86
C PHE A 93 -13.86 1.83 2.25
N TYR A 94 -13.14 1.31 3.24
CA TYR A 94 -13.51 1.48 4.64
C TYR A 94 -12.92 2.77 5.19
N ALA A 95 -13.66 3.36 6.12
CA ALA A 95 -13.22 4.54 6.83
C ALA A 95 -13.17 4.27 8.32
N TYR A 96 -12.35 5.05 9.01
CA TYR A 96 -11.96 4.81 10.38
C TYR A 96 -12.04 6.10 11.19
N ASP A 97 -12.35 5.98 12.48
CA ASP A 97 -12.38 7.15 13.39
C ASP A 97 -10.97 7.72 13.61
N GLU A 98 -9.92 6.90 13.47
CA GLU A 98 -8.51 7.26 13.63
C GLU A 98 -7.69 6.68 12.47
N PRO A 99 -6.50 7.21 12.15
CA PRO A 99 -5.65 6.72 11.05
C PRO A 99 -4.93 5.43 11.45
N SER A 100 -5.71 4.37 11.68
CA SER A 100 -5.26 3.04 12.07
C SER A 100 -6.30 2.01 11.66
N PHE A 101 -5.86 0.88 11.12
CA PHE A 101 -6.73 -0.24 10.75
C PHE A 101 -7.36 -0.94 11.97
N SER A 102 -6.83 -0.72 13.17
CA SER A 102 -7.42 -1.20 14.43
C SER A 102 -8.47 -0.24 15.01
N SER A 103 -8.66 0.93 14.40
CA SER A 103 -9.68 1.89 14.83
C SER A 103 -11.08 1.39 14.47
N LYS A 104 -12.09 1.99 15.12
CA LYS A 104 -13.48 1.70 14.82
C LYS A 104 -13.78 2.06 13.37
N VAL A 105 -14.38 1.10 12.66
CA VAL A 105 -14.87 1.30 11.28
C VAL A 105 -16.11 2.20 11.32
N ALA A 106 -16.07 3.27 10.54
CA ALA A 106 -17.14 4.24 10.36
C ALA A 106 -18.29 3.66 9.51
N ASN A 107 -19.32 4.46 9.23
CA ASN A 107 -20.45 4.09 8.37
C ASN A 107 -21.09 2.76 8.79
N ALA A 108 -21.26 2.57 10.10
CA ALA A 108 -21.80 1.35 10.71
C ALA A 108 -21.09 0.04 10.27
N GLY A 109 -19.78 0.11 9.95
CA GLY A 109 -19.00 -1.03 9.51
C GLY A 109 -19.12 -1.35 8.02
N ALA A 110 -19.83 -0.52 7.24
CA ALA A 110 -19.96 -0.68 5.80
C ALA A 110 -18.95 0.21 5.05
N LYS A 111 -18.57 -0.23 3.84
CA LYS A 111 -17.75 0.61 2.95
C LYS A 111 -18.51 1.85 2.53
N TYR A 112 -17.80 2.96 2.39
CA TYR A 112 -18.28 4.06 1.57
C TYR A 112 -18.20 3.63 0.11
N GLY A 113 -19.31 3.74 -0.63
CA GLY A 113 -19.32 3.48 -2.06
C GLY A 113 -18.70 4.62 -2.87
N ARG A 114 -18.35 4.34 -4.13
CA ARG A 114 -17.77 5.32 -5.07
C ARG A 114 -18.52 6.65 -5.08
N GLN A 115 -17.88 7.72 -4.64
CA GLN A 115 -18.41 9.08 -4.67
C GLN A 115 -17.28 10.11 -4.50
N THR A 116 -17.64 11.40 -4.55
CA THR A 116 -16.69 12.50 -4.33
C THR A 116 -16.59 12.81 -2.83
N PHE A 117 -15.36 12.89 -2.33
CA PHE A 117 -15.06 13.32 -0.98
C PHE A 117 -14.07 14.48 -0.98
N ARG A 118 -14.20 15.35 0.04
CA ARG A 118 -13.23 16.41 0.30
C ARG A 118 -12.13 15.90 1.23
N ILE A 119 -10.91 15.85 0.71
CA ILE A 119 -9.70 15.47 1.46
C ILE A 119 -9.11 16.72 2.09
N VAL A 120 -8.83 16.67 3.39
CA VAL A 120 -8.46 17.86 4.18
C VAL A 120 -7.11 17.74 4.88
N ASP A 121 -6.60 16.52 5.06
CA ASP A 121 -5.26 16.29 5.61
C ASP A 121 -4.78 14.88 5.24
N GLY A 122 -3.54 14.55 5.60
CA GLY A 122 -2.99 13.21 5.48
C GLY A 122 -1.72 12.99 6.29
N LYS A 123 -1.22 11.76 6.17
CA LYS A 123 0.02 11.28 6.79
C LYS A 123 0.95 10.66 5.73
N THR A 124 2.24 10.60 6.05
CA THR A 124 3.28 10.08 5.16
C THR A 124 3.20 8.58 4.91
N ASP A 125 2.46 7.85 5.72
CA ASP A 125 2.15 6.42 5.58
C ASP A 125 0.88 6.15 4.73
N GLY A 126 0.30 7.19 4.12
CA GLY A 126 -0.78 7.06 3.13
C GLY A 126 -2.18 7.32 3.67
N TRP A 127 -2.36 7.49 4.99
CA TRP A 127 -3.67 7.86 5.54
C TRP A 127 -4.12 9.23 5.06
N LEU A 128 -5.38 9.31 4.61
CA LEU A 128 -6.05 10.54 4.21
C LEU A 128 -7.21 10.84 5.16
N LYS A 129 -7.28 12.07 5.63
CA LYS A 129 -8.43 12.59 6.37
C LYS A 129 -9.41 13.23 5.40
N PHE A 130 -10.68 12.89 5.51
CA PHE A 130 -11.72 13.36 4.61
C PHE A 130 -13.00 13.70 5.38
N LYS A 131 -13.82 14.59 4.80
CA LYS A 131 -15.08 15.04 5.41
C LYS A 131 -16.24 14.10 5.09
N THR A 132 -17.01 13.73 6.11
CA THR A 132 -18.29 13.01 5.97
C THR A 132 -19.38 13.63 6.85
N TRP A 133 -20.61 13.11 6.75
CA TRP A 133 -21.72 13.49 7.62
C TRP A 133 -21.52 13.01 9.08
N GLU A 134 -20.64 12.04 9.31
CA GLU A 134 -20.22 11.55 10.64
C GLU A 134 -19.07 12.39 11.24
N GLY A 135 -18.71 13.49 10.59
CA GLY A 135 -17.52 14.28 10.89
C GLY A 135 -16.31 13.88 10.06
N ASP A 136 -15.12 14.34 10.45
CA ASP A 136 -13.89 13.94 9.78
C ASP A 136 -13.62 12.45 10.04
N LYS A 137 -13.15 11.74 9.02
CA LYS A 137 -12.78 10.32 9.06
C LYS A 137 -11.46 10.10 8.35
N TRP A 138 -10.87 8.93 8.58
CA TRP A 138 -9.63 8.50 7.97
C TRP A 138 -9.86 7.33 7.04
N MET A 139 -9.18 7.32 5.91
CA MET A 139 -9.13 6.18 4.99
C MET A 139 -7.70 6.00 4.53
N ASN A 140 -7.34 4.78 4.15
CA ASN A 140 -6.06 4.51 3.50
C ASN A 140 -6.34 4.01 2.08
N PRO A 141 -5.94 4.72 1.01
CA PRO A 141 -6.13 4.25 -0.36
C PRO A 141 -5.38 2.95 -0.68
N HIS A 142 -4.42 2.57 0.17
CA HIS A 142 -3.71 1.30 0.10
C HIS A 142 -4.37 0.20 0.94
N GLU A 143 -5.53 0.49 1.53
CA GLU A 143 -6.42 -0.52 2.08
C GLU A 143 -6.97 -1.41 0.95
N THR A 144 -6.72 -2.72 1.05
CA THR A 144 -7.18 -3.70 0.06
C THR A 144 -8.21 -4.60 0.70
N ASP A 145 -9.51 -4.30 0.59
CA ASP A 145 -10.63 -5.14 1.08
C ASP A 145 -10.36 -5.82 2.45
N SER A 146 -9.60 -5.13 3.28
CA SER A 146 -8.89 -5.64 4.45
C SER A 146 -9.76 -5.62 5.69
N GLY A 147 -11.07 -5.81 5.49
CA GLY A 147 -11.95 -6.41 6.48
C GLY A 147 -11.63 -7.90 6.70
N SER A 148 -10.84 -8.52 5.83
CA SER A 148 -10.19 -9.80 6.14
C SER A 148 -8.99 -9.56 7.06
N SER A 149 -9.19 -9.75 8.37
CA SER A 149 -8.09 -10.00 9.32
C SER A 149 -7.18 -11.17 8.89
N LYS A 150 -7.61 -11.98 7.92
CA LYS A 150 -6.98 -13.22 7.47
C LYS A 150 -6.00 -13.00 6.31
N TYR A 151 -5.00 -13.87 6.29
CA TYR A 151 -4.01 -13.99 5.24
C TYR A 151 -4.65 -14.66 4.02
N GLN A 152 -4.28 -14.25 2.80
CA GLN A 152 -4.73 -14.92 1.58
C GLN A 152 -3.77 -16.03 1.18
N MET A 153 -4.20 -16.93 0.28
CA MET A 153 -3.29 -17.88 -0.33
C MET A 153 -2.17 -17.15 -1.10
N PRO A 154 -0.88 -17.51 -0.89
CA PRO A 154 0.25 -16.85 -1.54
C PRO A 154 0.46 -17.31 -2.99
N ILE A 155 -0.32 -18.30 -3.45
CA ILE A 155 -0.28 -18.85 -4.79
C ILE A 155 -1.71 -19.17 -5.27
N LYS A 156 -1.97 -19.02 -6.57
CA LYS A 156 -3.27 -19.43 -7.15
C LYS A 156 -3.33 -20.95 -7.27
N ASN A 157 -4.52 -21.53 -7.06
CA ASN A 157 -4.77 -22.98 -7.11
C ASN A 157 -3.78 -23.77 -6.24
N PRO A 158 -3.78 -23.53 -4.90
CA PRO A 158 -2.76 -24.10 -4.02
C PRO A 158 -2.83 -25.63 -4.02
N ASN A 159 -1.67 -26.27 -4.27
CA ASN A 159 -1.49 -27.70 -4.08
C ASN A 159 -0.45 -27.95 -2.98
N VAL A 160 -0.93 -28.27 -1.78
CA VAL A 160 -0.07 -28.49 -0.62
C VAL A 160 0.68 -29.81 -0.77
N SER A 161 1.99 -29.74 -0.95
CA SER A 161 2.88 -30.90 -1.00
C SER A 161 3.44 -31.28 0.36
N SER A 162 3.52 -30.33 1.30
CA SER A 162 3.95 -30.59 2.67
C SER A 162 3.32 -29.62 3.65
N TRP A 163 2.88 -30.12 4.80
CA TRP A 163 2.28 -29.32 5.87
C TRP A 163 3.34 -28.91 6.91
N TYR A 164 3.02 -27.89 7.71
CA TYR A 164 3.77 -27.55 8.90
C TYR A 164 3.76 -28.71 9.90
N GLY A 165 4.87 -28.95 10.59
CA GLY A 165 4.94 -29.93 11.69
C GLY A 165 6.07 -30.96 11.56
N SER A 166 6.00 -32.03 12.36
CA SER A 166 7.08 -33.01 12.49
C SER A 166 7.25 -33.85 11.22
N ARG A 167 8.49 -33.93 10.73
CA ARG A 167 8.92 -34.68 9.55
C ARG A 167 10.27 -35.34 9.81
N TRP A 168 10.27 -36.67 9.86
CA TRP A 168 11.50 -37.49 9.95
C TRP A 168 12.48 -37.05 11.06
N GLY A 169 11.95 -36.70 12.23
CA GLY A 169 12.76 -36.25 13.38
C GLY A 169 13.18 -34.77 13.34
N THR A 170 12.77 -34.01 12.31
CA THR A 170 12.94 -32.56 12.19
C THR A 170 11.57 -31.88 12.08
N VAL A 171 11.44 -30.59 12.42
CA VAL A 171 10.20 -29.82 12.22
C VAL A 171 10.26 -29.09 10.88
N HIS A 172 9.26 -29.33 10.04
CA HIS A 172 8.98 -28.51 8.86
C HIS A 172 8.30 -27.22 9.30
N LYS A 173 8.93 -26.10 8.97
CA LYS A 173 8.67 -24.77 9.56
C LYS A 173 7.60 -23.94 8.85
N GLY A 174 7.01 -24.50 7.78
CA GLY A 174 6.03 -23.81 6.95
C GLY A 174 5.13 -24.79 6.21
N ILE A 175 4.42 -24.29 5.20
CA ILE A 175 3.65 -25.08 4.23
C ILE A 175 4.34 -25.00 2.88
N ASP A 176 4.51 -26.14 2.23
CA ASP A 176 5.03 -26.21 0.86
C ASP A 176 3.87 -26.30 -0.12
N PHE A 177 3.85 -25.39 -1.09
CA PHE A 177 2.92 -25.39 -2.20
C PHE A 177 3.66 -25.79 -3.49
N SER A 178 3.36 -26.98 -4.00
CA SER A 178 3.89 -27.44 -5.28
C SER A 178 3.33 -26.61 -6.43
N ALA A 179 4.20 -26.12 -7.30
CA ALA A 179 3.82 -25.34 -8.47
C ALA A 179 4.94 -25.35 -9.52
N ALA A 180 4.56 -25.08 -10.78
CA ALA A 180 5.55 -24.97 -11.86
C ALA A 180 6.50 -23.78 -11.63
N LYS A 181 7.75 -23.92 -12.09
CA LYS A 181 8.70 -22.81 -12.15
C LYS A 181 8.07 -21.60 -12.83
N GLY A 182 8.28 -20.40 -12.29
CA GLY A 182 7.75 -19.16 -12.85
C GLY A 182 6.34 -18.80 -12.37
N THR A 183 5.64 -19.68 -11.65
CA THR A 183 4.31 -19.39 -11.11
C THR A 183 4.39 -18.15 -10.19
N PRO A 184 3.51 -17.14 -10.34
CA PRO A 184 3.54 -15.95 -9.50
C PRO A 184 3.33 -16.27 -8.02
N ILE A 185 4.18 -15.69 -7.17
CA ILE A 185 4.05 -15.69 -5.70
C ILE A 185 3.52 -14.31 -5.30
N MET A 186 2.44 -14.31 -4.52
CA MET A 186 1.76 -13.11 -4.06
C MET A 186 1.98 -12.89 -2.57
N ALA A 187 2.07 -11.63 -2.14
CA ALA A 187 2.05 -11.28 -0.73
C ALA A 187 0.73 -11.74 -0.10
N SER A 188 0.84 -12.58 0.93
CA SER A 188 -0.29 -13.16 1.65
C SER A 188 -1.05 -12.13 2.50
N LYS A 189 -0.41 -11.01 2.86
CA LYS A 189 -1.04 -9.85 3.51
C LYS A 189 -0.21 -8.60 3.20
N SER A 190 -0.83 -7.42 3.25
CA SER A 190 -0.14 -6.15 3.06
C SER A 190 0.92 -5.94 4.16
N GLY A 191 2.02 -5.28 3.83
CA GLY A 191 3.08 -5.03 4.79
C GLY A 191 4.35 -4.47 4.17
N THR A 192 5.39 -4.36 5.00
CA THR A 192 6.70 -3.84 4.60
C THR A 192 7.68 -4.97 4.40
N VAL A 193 8.38 -4.98 3.26
CA VAL A 193 9.43 -5.97 2.97
C VAL A 193 10.66 -5.68 3.83
N GLU A 194 11.02 -6.60 4.73
CA GLU A 194 12.18 -6.49 5.62
C GLU A 194 13.35 -7.38 5.19
N PHE A 195 13.13 -8.29 4.24
CA PHE A 195 14.19 -9.04 3.57
C PHE A 195 13.78 -9.34 2.13
N ALA A 196 14.71 -9.18 1.19
CA ALA A 196 14.56 -9.57 -0.21
C ALA A 196 15.95 -9.88 -0.77
N GLY A 197 16.29 -11.16 -0.90
CA GLY A 197 17.59 -11.58 -1.40
C GLY A 197 17.84 -13.08 -1.27
N PHE A 198 19.06 -13.50 -1.59
CA PHE A 198 19.48 -14.88 -1.40
C PHE A 198 19.83 -15.14 0.07
N GLY A 199 19.22 -16.16 0.67
CA GLY A 199 19.39 -16.54 2.06
C GLY A 199 20.75 -17.18 2.35
N VAL A 200 21.59 -16.47 3.10
CA VAL A 200 22.94 -16.91 3.47
C VAL A 200 22.93 -17.67 4.81
N ARG A 201 23.62 -18.81 4.88
CA ARG A 201 23.77 -19.59 6.11
C ARG A 201 24.47 -18.76 7.20
N GLY A 202 24.00 -18.90 8.44
CA GLY A 202 24.49 -18.11 9.58
C GLY A 202 23.85 -16.73 9.76
N GLN A 203 23.04 -16.26 8.79
CA GLN A 203 22.35 -14.95 8.88
C GLN A 203 20.83 -15.07 9.06
N GLY A 204 20.35 -16.22 9.55
CA GLY A 204 18.94 -16.45 9.87
C GLY A 204 18.04 -16.87 8.69
N PHE A 205 18.50 -16.71 7.45
CA PHE A 205 17.75 -17.09 6.23
C PHE A 205 18.43 -18.19 5.38
N GLY A 206 19.44 -18.88 5.93
CA GLY A 206 20.12 -19.96 5.22
C GLY A 206 19.17 -21.09 4.80
N GLY A 207 19.33 -21.59 3.57
CA GLY A 207 18.56 -22.71 3.03
C GLY A 207 17.30 -22.29 2.24
N TYR A 208 16.75 -21.09 2.45
CA TYR A 208 15.57 -20.64 1.72
C TYR A 208 15.84 -20.21 0.26
N GLY A 209 17.10 -20.14 -0.18
CA GLY A 209 17.44 -19.64 -1.51
C GLY A 209 17.03 -18.17 -1.67
N ASN A 210 16.52 -17.78 -2.83
CA ASN A 210 15.91 -16.46 -2.99
C ASN A 210 14.63 -16.40 -2.16
N ALA A 211 14.58 -15.46 -1.22
CA ALA A 211 13.47 -15.32 -0.30
C ALA A 211 13.05 -13.86 -0.09
N VAL A 212 11.79 -13.71 0.33
CA VAL A 212 11.20 -12.44 0.76
C VAL A 212 10.62 -12.62 2.16
N VAL A 213 10.81 -11.63 3.03
CA VAL A 213 10.14 -11.54 4.34
C VAL A 213 9.38 -10.24 4.43
N ILE A 214 8.11 -10.31 4.81
CA ILE A 214 7.22 -9.15 4.94
C ILE A 214 6.78 -9.06 6.40
N ARG A 215 6.92 -7.88 7.01
CA ARG A 215 6.30 -7.53 8.30
C ARG A 215 4.92 -6.95 8.07
N HIS A 216 3.95 -7.46 8.82
CA HIS A 216 2.55 -7.04 8.76
C HIS A 216 2.18 -6.19 9.98
N GLU A 217 1.09 -5.43 9.85
CA GLU A 217 0.61 -4.54 10.90
C GLU A 217 -0.01 -5.28 12.09
N ASP A 218 -0.39 -6.55 11.91
CA ASP A 218 -0.86 -7.42 12.99
C ASP A 218 0.28 -7.98 13.87
N GLY A 219 1.52 -7.55 13.61
CA GLY A 219 2.69 -7.95 14.39
C GLY A 219 3.28 -9.30 13.99
N LEU A 220 2.83 -9.90 12.89
CA LEU A 220 3.39 -11.13 12.33
C LEU A 220 4.26 -10.85 11.10
N TRP A 221 5.02 -11.87 10.70
CA TRP A 221 5.80 -11.89 9.47
C TRP A 221 5.41 -13.06 8.60
N THR A 222 5.50 -12.86 7.28
CA THR A 222 5.47 -13.97 6.31
C THR A 222 6.82 -14.14 5.65
N LEU A 223 7.22 -15.39 5.42
CA LEU A 223 8.39 -15.75 4.63
C LEU A 223 7.96 -16.52 3.38
N TYR A 224 8.58 -16.19 2.26
CA TYR A 224 8.37 -16.84 0.96
C TYR A 224 9.73 -17.30 0.45
N GLY A 225 9.97 -18.61 0.40
CA GLY A 225 11.25 -19.21 0.04
C GLY A 225 11.27 -19.89 -1.33
N HIS A 226 12.47 -20.31 -1.71
CA HIS A 226 12.82 -21.07 -2.92
C HIS A 226 12.46 -20.38 -4.24
N MET A 227 12.39 -19.05 -4.27
CA MET A 227 12.01 -18.32 -5.48
C MET A 227 13.02 -18.50 -6.62
N ASP A 228 12.54 -18.45 -7.86
CA ASP A 228 13.40 -18.29 -9.03
C ASP A 228 13.84 -16.82 -9.17
N SER A 229 12.89 -15.90 -9.01
CA SER A 229 13.11 -14.46 -9.12
C SER A 229 12.36 -13.70 -8.04
N ILE A 230 13.00 -12.67 -7.49
CA ILE A 230 12.40 -11.70 -6.55
C ILE A 230 11.98 -10.47 -7.37
N LEU A 231 10.75 -10.00 -7.17
CA LEU A 231 10.14 -8.86 -7.89
C LEU A 231 9.79 -7.69 -6.95
N THR A 232 10.37 -7.68 -5.76
CA THR A 232 10.23 -6.61 -4.76
C THR A 232 11.58 -6.30 -4.14
N THR A 233 11.67 -5.24 -3.32
CA THR A 233 12.91 -4.78 -2.70
C THR A 233 12.70 -4.51 -1.21
N VAL A 234 13.78 -4.58 -0.42
CA VAL A 234 13.76 -4.19 1.00
C VAL A 234 13.24 -2.74 1.13
N GLY A 235 12.37 -2.52 2.12
CA GLY A 235 11.72 -1.23 2.38
C GLY A 235 10.46 -0.98 1.54
N ALA A 236 10.18 -1.79 0.52
CA ALA A 236 8.94 -1.65 -0.25
C ALA A 236 7.72 -1.99 0.60
N HIS A 237 6.69 -1.16 0.52
CA HIS A 237 5.36 -1.52 0.98
C HIS A 237 4.65 -2.32 -0.12
N VAL A 238 4.19 -3.52 0.21
CA VAL A 238 3.49 -4.40 -0.73
C VAL A 238 2.05 -4.63 -0.28
N GLN A 239 1.16 -4.74 -1.24
CA GLN A 239 -0.26 -5.00 -1.00
C GLN A 239 -0.55 -6.50 -0.94
N GLN A 240 -1.56 -6.92 -0.17
CA GLN A 240 -2.08 -8.29 -0.24
C GLN A 240 -2.45 -8.63 -1.70
N GLY A 241 -1.99 -9.78 -2.20
CA GLY A 241 -2.17 -10.17 -3.59
C GLY A 241 -1.15 -9.61 -4.57
N GLN A 242 -0.33 -8.62 -4.19
CA GLN A 242 0.74 -8.12 -5.05
C GLN A 242 1.76 -9.21 -5.32
N VAL A 243 2.13 -9.38 -6.60
CA VAL A 243 3.17 -10.33 -6.99
C VAL A 243 4.53 -9.82 -6.49
N ILE A 244 5.21 -10.63 -5.68
CA ILE A 244 6.50 -10.31 -5.05
C ILE A 244 7.64 -11.19 -5.57
N GLY A 245 7.33 -12.24 -6.32
CA GLY A 245 8.31 -13.17 -6.83
C GLY A 245 7.69 -14.26 -7.70
N LYS A 246 8.52 -15.23 -8.09
CA LYS A 246 8.10 -16.40 -8.87
C LYS A 246 8.65 -17.68 -8.28
N VAL A 247 7.86 -18.75 -8.31
CA VAL A 247 8.25 -20.08 -7.84
C VAL A 247 9.50 -20.57 -8.57
N GLY A 248 10.41 -21.16 -7.81
CA GLY A 248 11.61 -21.82 -8.31
C GLY A 248 12.00 -22.99 -7.43
N SER A 249 13.30 -23.28 -7.41
CA SER A 249 13.90 -24.34 -6.61
C SER A 249 15.32 -23.93 -6.17
N THR A 250 15.47 -22.66 -5.74
CA THR A 250 16.75 -22.16 -5.23
C THR A 250 16.97 -22.55 -3.77
N GLY A 251 18.22 -22.59 -3.33
CA GLY A 251 18.55 -23.00 -1.96
C GLY A 251 18.39 -24.51 -1.74
N ASP A 252 18.03 -24.90 -0.52
CA ASP A 252 17.89 -26.30 -0.13
C ASP A 252 16.48 -26.79 -0.54
N SER A 253 16.31 -27.09 -1.82
CA SER A 253 15.03 -27.47 -2.45
C SER A 253 15.17 -28.71 -3.33
N THR A 254 14.19 -29.61 -3.31
CA THR A 254 14.21 -30.87 -4.09
C THR A 254 13.41 -30.80 -5.40
N GLY A 255 12.71 -29.69 -5.63
CA GLY A 255 11.88 -29.47 -6.82
C GLY A 255 11.12 -28.14 -6.72
N ASN A 256 10.44 -27.75 -7.79
CA ASN A 256 9.74 -26.46 -7.82
C ASN A 256 8.57 -26.42 -6.81
N HIS A 257 8.66 -25.51 -5.84
CA HIS A 257 7.61 -25.22 -4.87
C HIS A 257 7.82 -23.86 -4.22
N LEU A 258 6.76 -23.33 -3.61
CA LEU A 258 6.85 -22.23 -2.65
C LEU A 258 6.91 -22.81 -1.25
N HIS A 259 7.95 -22.47 -0.49
CA HIS A 259 7.94 -22.64 0.97
C HIS A 259 7.40 -21.38 1.63
N PHE A 260 6.33 -21.51 2.41
CA PHE A 260 5.63 -20.39 3.04
C PHE A 260 5.59 -20.54 4.57
N GLU A 261 6.06 -19.53 5.29
CA GLU A 261 5.97 -19.48 6.77
C GLU A 261 5.13 -18.28 7.23
N ILE A 262 4.47 -18.45 8.38
CA ILE A 262 4.01 -17.35 9.23
C ILE A 262 4.82 -17.39 10.52
N LYS A 263 5.21 -16.22 11.02
CA LYS A 263 6.15 -16.07 12.13
C LYS A 263 5.69 -14.98 13.09
N ASN A 264 5.94 -15.17 14.38
CA ASN A 264 5.70 -14.15 15.42
C ASN A 264 6.95 -13.33 15.78
N GLN A 265 8.07 -13.57 15.09
CA GLN A 265 9.33 -12.85 15.22
C GLN A 265 10.02 -12.72 13.85
N TYR A 266 10.89 -11.71 13.70
CA TYR A 266 11.63 -11.51 12.44
C TYR A 266 12.56 -12.68 12.10
N ILE A 267 13.20 -13.32 13.08
CA ILE A 267 14.02 -14.53 12.93
C ILE A 267 13.50 -15.60 13.88
N GLY A 268 13.30 -16.84 13.38
CA GLY A 268 12.65 -17.89 14.16
C GLY A 268 11.15 -17.63 14.35
N GLY A 269 10.58 -18.17 15.44
CA GLY A 269 9.18 -17.90 15.82
C GLY A 269 8.14 -18.44 14.86
N GLN A 270 8.45 -19.52 14.11
CA GLN A 270 7.51 -20.11 13.17
C GLN A 270 6.27 -20.66 13.89
N VAL A 271 5.11 -20.38 13.32
CA VAL A 271 3.82 -20.89 13.75
C VAL A 271 3.14 -21.60 12.58
N ASP A 272 2.19 -22.49 12.88
CA ASP A 272 1.41 -23.17 11.85
C ASP A 272 0.68 -22.13 10.99
N PRO A 273 0.90 -22.07 9.66
CA PRO A 273 0.18 -21.14 8.78
C PRO A 273 -1.29 -21.52 8.55
N LYS A 274 -1.68 -22.78 8.82
CA LYS A 274 -3.02 -23.30 8.53
C LYS A 274 -4.17 -22.49 9.14
N PRO A 275 -4.13 -22.02 10.40
CA PRO A 275 -5.21 -21.23 10.99
C PRO A 275 -5.40 -19.85 10.36
N TYR A 276 -4.40 -19.34 9.64
CA TYR A 276 -4.39 -17.99 9.07
C TYR A 276 -4.84 -17.96 7.61
N LEU A 277 -4.69 -19.08 6.88
CA LEU A 277 -4.97 -19.21 5.46
C LEU A 277 -6.37 -19.81 5.19
N PRO A 278 -7.00 -19.49 4.05
CA PRO A 278 -8.33 -19.99 3.69
C PRO A 278 -8.23 -21.35 3.00
N PHE A 279 -8.05 -22.42 3.78
CA PHE A 279 -8.12 -23.81 3.34
C PHE A 279 -9.55 -24.35 3.25
#